data_AF-A0A444JHX4-F1
#
_entry.id   AF-A0A444JHX4-F1
#
_cell.length_a   1.000
_cell.length_b   1.000
_cell.length_c   1.000
_cell.angle_alpha   90.00
_cell.angle_beta   90.00
_cell.angle_gamma   90.00
#
_symmetry.space_group_name_H-M   'P 1'
#
loop_
_entity.id
_entity.type
_entity.pdbx_description
1 polymer ?
#
loop_
_entity_poly.entity_id
_entity_poly.type
_entity_poly.pdbx_seq_one_letter_code
_entity_poly.pdbx_strand_id
1 'polypeptide(L)'
;MDSLIAVLAAGSLIPTIAIIIKKLVIDQVFKNINKEIKIESSSGKSRNYLVNADIDEREIMRIIESEIDFEMVVRKSLNKYINKNRKQKLTVLDDYNADFIVEMDGKKVAVEAKSNLDNFKAIWAKHYIDGNENINELILVVNSKISEQIRLDIEDAIGDSRVKFISSPNGRRLNESLENLLNTEFKIKKV
;
A
#
# COMPACT_ATOMS: atom_id res chain seq x y z
N MET A 1 21.07 14.92 14.13
CA MET A 1 20.04 13.96 14.57
C MET A 1 18.66 14.61 14.58
N ASP A 2 18.43 15.68 13.79
CA ASP A 2 17.25 16.53 13.87
C ASP A 2 16.28 16.39 12.67
N SER A 3 16.56 15.47 11.73
CA SER A 3 15.70 15.23 10.56
C SER A 3 14.65 14.13 10.79
N LEU A 4 14.83 13.26 11.79
CA LEU A 4 13.89 12.18 12.10
C LEU A 4 12.63 12.71 12.83
N ILE A 5 12.77 13.80 13.59
CA ILE A 5 11.69 14.40 14.39
C ILE A 5 10.74 15.25 13.52
N ALA A 6 11.18 15.73 12.36
CA ALA A 6 10.32 16.50 11.45
C ALA A 6 9.39 15.61 10.60
N VAL A 7 9.80 14.38 10.28
CA VAL A 7 8.95 13.38 9.59
C VAL A 7 7.88 12.82 10.52
N LEU A 8 8.13 12.91 11.84
CA LEU A 8 7.24 12.52 12.92
C LEU A 8 5.96 13.36 13.08
N ALA A 9 5.89 14.54 12.44
CA ALA A 9 4.75 15.45 12.53
C ALA A 9 3.52 15.02 11.69
N ALA A 10 3.62 13.94 10.91
CA ALA A 10 2.47 13.29 10.26
C ALA A 10 1.73 12.32 11.21
N GLY A 11 1.35 12.83 12.38
CA GLY A 11 0.05 12.55 13.01
C GLY A 11 -0.17 11.31 13.87
N SER A 12 0.25 10.09 13.49
CA SER A 12 -0.20 8.90 14.26
C SER A 12 0.60 7.60 14.15
N LEU A 13 1.60 7.49 13.27
CA LEU A 13 2.13 6.15 12.92
C LEU A 13 3.36 5.69 13.71
N ILE A 14 4.15 6.58 14.31
CA ILE A 14 5.51 6.22 14.72
C ILE A 14 5.66 5.69 16.16
N PRO A 15 4.88 6.11 17.17
CA PRO A 15 4.94 5.48 18.49
C PRO A 15 4.56 3.99 18.46
N THR A 16 3.73 3.59 17.49
CA THR A 16 3.21 2.23 17.36
C THR A 16 4.24 1.24 16.81
N ILE A 17 5.11 1.69 15.88
CA ILE A 17 6.15 0.85 15.27
C ILE A 17 7.17 0.39 16.32
N ALA A 18 7.52 1.27 17.28
CA ALA A 18 8.45 0.94 18.37
C ALA A 18 7.91 -0.12 19.36
N ILE A 19 6.59 -0.22 19.53
CA ILE A 19 5.98 -1.21 20.44
C ILE A 19 6.00 -2.63 19.82
N ILE A 20 5.94 -2.73 18.50
CA ILE A 20 5.77 -4.00 17.76
C ILE A 20 7.09 -4.75 17.59
N ILE A 21 8.19 -4.03 17.33
CA ILE A 21 9.52 -4.63 17.22
C ILE A 21 9.90 -5.36 18.50
N LYS A 22 9.57 -4.78 19.66
CA LYS A 22 9.86 -5.37 20.96
C LYS A 22 9.14 -6.70 21.22
N LYS A 23 8.01 -6.96 20.52
CA LYS A 23 7.20 -8.17 20.69
C LYS A 23 7.54 -9.29 19.70
N LEU A 24 8.17 -8.96 18.57
CA LEU A 24 8.49 -9.93 17.50
C LEU A 24 9.95 -10.42 17.52
N VAL A 25 10.88 -9.64 18.08
CA VAL A 25 12.32 -9.99 18.09
C VAL A 25 12.70 -10.99 19.20
N ILE A 26 11.86 -11.21 20.22
CA ILE A 26 12.26 -12.00 21.40
C ILE A 26 11.91 -13.49 21.32
N ASP A 27 10.92 -13.92 20.52
CA ASP A 27 10.53 -15.33 20.49
C ASP A 27 10.73 -16.00 19.13
N GLN A 28 11.68 -16.94 19.14
CA GLN A 28 11.87 -18.10 18.25
C GLN A 28 13.04 -18.06 17.24
N VAL A 29 14.10 -18.69 17.76
CA VAL A 29 15.26 -19.29 17.12
C VAL A 29 14.89 -20.34 16.05
N PHE A 30 15.72 -20.39 14.99
CA PHE A 30 16.02 -21.50 14.05
C PHE A 30 15.44 -21.49 12.61
N LYS A 31 16.40 -21.47 11.66
CA LYS A 31 16.47 -21.97 10.26
C LYS A 31 15.55 -21.33 9.21
N ASN A 32 16.15 -20.83 8.12
CA ASN A 32 15.62 -20.40 6.81
C ASN A 32 14.10 -20.58 6.57
N ILE A 33 13.29 -19.84 7.31
CA ILE A 33 11.84 -19.80 7.15
C ILE A 33 11.48 -18.36 6.84
N ASN A 34 10.79 -18.14 5.73
CA ASN A 34 10.09 -16.88 5.49
C ASN A 34 9.01 -16.74 6.57
N LYS A 35 9.16 -15.78 7.48
CA LYS A 35 8.19 -15.47 8.52
C LYS A 35 7.26 -14.36 8.03
N GLU A 36 5.97 -14.51 8.30
CA GLU A 36 5.00 -13.43 8.11
C GLU A 36 4.99 -12.56 9.36
N ILE A 37 5.25 -11.27 9.19
CA ILE A 37 5.11 -10.27 10.24
C ILE A 37 3.82 -9.49 9.96
N LYS A 38 2.93 -9.48 10.94
CA LYS A 38 1.75 -8.61 10.97
C LYS A 38 2.03 -7.39 11.84
N ILE A 39 1.87 -6.20 11.28
CA ILE A 39 2.02 -4.92 11.97
C ILE A 39 0.66 -4.23 11.99
N GLU A 40 0.14 -3.96 13.18
CA GLU A 40 -1.13 -3.26 13.37
C GLU A 40 -0.87 -1.85 13.90
N SER A 41 -1.44 -0.84 13.25
CA SER A 41 -1.41 0.53 13.75
C SER A 41 -2.39 0.71 14.91
N SER A 42 -2.19 1.78 15.70
CA SER A 42 -3.14 2.22 16.72
C SER A 42 -4.50 2.61 16.16
N SER A 43 -4.59 2.91 14.87
CA SER A 43 -5.86 3.16 14.19
C SER A 43 -6.61 1.87 13.83
N GLY A 44 -5.97 0.69 13.87
CA GLY A 44 -6.55 -0.60 13.47
C GLY A 44 -6.12 -1.09 12.08
N LYS A 45 -5.23 -0.36 11.38
CA LYS A 45 -4.73 -0.74 10.05
C LYS A 45 -3.73 -1.87 10.20
N SER A 46 -3.90 -2.95 9.45
CA SER A 46 -3.03 -4.13 9.53
C SER A 46 -2.22 -4.30 8.26
N ARG A 47 -0.92 -4.54 8.39
CA ARG A 47 -0.02 -4.87 7.27
C ARG A 47 0.69 -6.17 7.49
N ASN A 48 0.77 -6.97 6.43
CA ASN A 48 1.54 -8.20 6.43
C ASN A 48 2.82 -7.98 5.60
N TYR A 49 3.92 -8.54 6.10
CA TYR A 49 5.22 -8.53 5.42
C TYR A 49 5.82 -9.92 5.48
N LEU A 50 6.45 -10.34 4.38
CA LEU A 50 7.25 -11.56 4.36
C LEU A 50 8.70 -11.17 4.64
N VAL A 51 9.30 -11.74 5.67
CA VAL A 51 10.71 -11.51 6.02
C VAL A 51 11.44 -12.83 6.13
N ASN A 52 12.73 -12.86 5.77
CA ASN A 52 13.58 -14.00 6.08
C ASN A 52 13.85 -14.05 7.60
N ALA A 53 13.89 -15.25 8.20
CA ALA A 53 14.15 -15.42 9.63
C ALA A 53 15.53 -14.94 10.12
N ASP A 54 16.45 -14.60 9.22
CA ASP A 54 17.82 -14.10 9.52
C ASP A 54 17.96 -12.58 9.32
N ILE A 55 16.84 -11.85 9.23
CA ILE A 55 16.83 -10.39 9.03
C ILE A 55 17.05 -9.67 10.37
N ASP A 56 17.97 -8.70 10.38
CA ASP A 56 18.22 -7.79 11.51
C ASP A 56 17.05 -6.81 11.69
N GLU A 57 16.79 -6.39 12.92
CA GLU A 57 15.78 -5.38 13.28
C GLU A 57 15.91 -4.11 12.41
N ARG A 58 17.15 -3.70 12.13
CA ARG A 58 17.43 -2.54 11.27
C ARG A 58 16.94 -2.72 9.83
N GLU A 59 16.95 -3.93 9.31
CA GLU A 59 16.47 -4.22 7.97
C GLU A 59 14.93 -4.29 7.94
N ILE A 60 14.30 -4.86 8.98
CA ILE A 60 12.84 -4.76 9.18
C ILE A 60 12.42 -3.29 9.19
N MET A 61 13.12 -2.45 9.95
CA MET A 61 12.83 -1.02 10.04
C MET A 61 12.96 -0.32 8.69
N ARG A 62 14.01 -0.62 7.92
CA ARG A 62 14.16 -0.06 6.57
C ARG A 62 13.03 -0.46 5.63
N ILE A 63 12.57 -1.71 5.69
CA ILE A 63 11.43 -2.17 4.88
C ILE A 63 10.19 -1.36 5.27
N ILE A 64 9.90 -1.23 6.57
CA ILE A 64 8.73 -0.48 7.06
C ILE A 64 8.81 1.01 6.67
N GLU A 65 9.96 1.65 6.87
CA GLU A 65 10.20 3.05 6.51
C GLU A 65 9.98 3.28 5.01
N SER A 66 10.53 2.40 4.16
CA SER A 66 10.35 2.45 2.70
C SER A 66 8.88 2.34 2.28
N GLU A 67 8.10 1.48 2.95
CA GLU A 67 6.66 1.32 2.70
C GLU A 67 5.87 2.58 3.10
N ILE A 68 6.17 3.16 4.26
CA ILE A 68 5.52 4.39 4.74
C ILE A 68 5.87 5.57 3.84
N ASP A 69 7.14 5.72 3.48
CA ASP A 69 7.60 6.81 2.61
C ASP A 69 6.91 6.75 1.25
N PHE A 70 6.79 5.54 0.67
CA PHE A 70 6.13 5.38 -0.61
C PHE A 70 4.61 5.59 -0.54
N GLU A 71 3.95 5.10 0.51
CA GLU A 71 2.55 5.40 0.79
C GLU A 71 2.30 6.91 0.86
N MET A 72 3.17 7.67 1.54
CA MET A 72 3.06 9.14 1.60
C MET A 72 3.15 9.80 0.22
N VAL A 73 4.00 9.26 -0.67
CA VAL A 73 4.11 9.73 -2.05
C VAL A 73 2.79 9.46 -2.81
N VAL A 74 2.22 8.26 -2.67
CA VAL A 74 0.92 7.90 -3.27
C VAL A 74 -0.21 8.78 -2.73
N ARG A 75 -0.29 9.00 -1.41
CA ARG A 75 -1.27 9.89 -0.78
C ARG A 75 -1.21 11.31 -1.36
N LYS A 76 0.00 11.87 -1.51
CA LYS A 76 0.19 13.19 -2.12
C LYS A 76 -0.32 13.23 -3.56
N SER A 77 -0.06 12.18 -4.34
CA SER A 77 -0.58 12.04 -5.71
C SER A 77 -2.10 11.95 -5.77
N LEU A 78 -2.73 11.15 -4.89
CA LEU A 78 -4.18 11.05 -4.79
C LEU A 78 -4.82 12.37 -4.39
N ASN A 79 -4.28 13.07 -3.38
CA ASN A 79 -4.77 14.38 -2.97
C ASN A 79 -4.68 15.41 -4.11
N LYS A 80 -3.60 15.38 -4.89
CA LYS A 80 -3.47 16.22 -6.09
C LYS A 80 -4.56 15.91 -7.11
N TYR A 81 -4.85 14.63 -7.34
CA TYR A 81 -5.90 14.18 -8.25
C TYR A 81 -7.29 14.65 -7.79
N ILE A 82 -7.64 14.45 -6.52
CA ILE A 82 -8.93 14.88 -5.94
C ILE A 82 -9.08 16.39 -6.05
N ASN A 83 -8.05 17.15 -5.68
CA ASN A 83 -8.08 18.62 -5.75
C ASN A 83 -8.30 19.12 -7.19
N LYS A 84 -7.64 18.48 -8.17
CA LYS A 84 -7.84 18.76 -9.61
C LYS A 84 -9.28 18.45 -10.04
N ASN A 85 -9.91 17.43 -9.45
CA ASN A 85 -11.24 16.95 -9.79
C ASN A 85 -12.30 17.27 -8.72
N ARG A 86 -12.14 18.33 -7.94
CA ARG A 86 -13.03 18.70 -6.81
C ARG A 86 -14.53 18.78 -7.13
N LYS A 87 -14.88 18.99 -8.40
CA LYS A 87 -16.27 19.01 -8.88
C LYS A 87 -16.94 17.62 -8.94
N GLN A 88 -16.13 16.56 -8.97
CA GLN A 88 -16.58 15.16 -9.13
C GLN A 88 -16.94 14.49 -7.80
N LYS A 89 -16.97 15.23 -6.67
CA LYS A 89 -17.28 14.70 -5.32
C LYS A 89 -16.45 13.46 -4.91
N LEU A 90 -15.22 13.36 -5.41
CA LEU A 90 -14.28 12.31 -5.04
C LEU A 90 -13.89 12.42 -3.56
N THR A 91 -13.91 11.29 -2.86
CA THR A 91 -13.38 11.19 -1.49
C THR A 91 -12.25 10.16 -1.45
N VAL A 92 -11.30 10.37 -0.53
CA VAL A 92 -10.35 9.34 -0.14
C VAL A 92 -10.62 8.97 1.31
N LEU A 93 -10.86 7.69 1.51
CA LEU A 93 -11.04 7.08 2.81
C LEU A 93 -9.75 6.34 3.16
N ASP A 94 -9.29 6.52 4.40
CA ASP A 94 -8.24 5.69 4.97
C ASP A 94 -8.91 4.41 5.48
N ASP A 95 -8.55 3.26 4.90
CA ASP A 95 -9.15 1.96 5.22
C ASP A 95 -8.14 1.07 5.96
N TYR A 96 -8.65 0.03 6.64
CA TYR A 96 -7.85 -0.90 7.43
C TYR A 96 -7.29 -2.07 6.61
N ASN A 97 -7.94 -2.39 5.49
CA ASN A 97 -7.53 -3.47 4.62
C ASN A 97 -6.63 -2.94 3.50
N ALA A 98 -7.04 -1.91 2.76
CA ALA A 98 -6.22 -1.28 1.71
C ALA A 98 -5.62 0.04 2.20
N ASP A 99 -4.53 0.50 1.58
CA ASP A 99 -3.89 1.75 1.99
C ASP A 99 -4.80 2.97 1.83
N PHE A 100 -5.57 3.01 0.74
CA PHE A 100 -6.55 4.05 0.44
C PHE A 100 -7.75 3.46 -0.28
N ILE A 101 -8.93 4.05 -0.09
CA ILE A 101 -10.09 3.84 -0.95
C ILE A 101 -10.46 5.17 -1.60
N VAL A 102 -10.49 5.21 -2.92
CA VAL A 102 -11.04 6.34 -3.68
C VAL A 102 -12.49 6.02 -4.01
N GLU A 103 -13.40 6.91 -3.65
CA GLU A 103 -14.83 6.71 -3.87
C GLU A 103 -15.45 7.85 -4.70
N MET A 104 -16.34 7.47 -5.62
CA MET A 104 -17.21 8.39 -6.38
C MET A 104 -18.56 7.73 -6.64
N ASP A 105 -19.66 8.38 -6.25
CA ASP A 105 -21.03 7.91 -6.45
C ASP A 105 -21.25 6.43 -6.06
N GLY A 106 -20.64 6.00 -4.95
CA GLY A 106 -20.71 4.63 -4.43
C GLY A 106 -19.79 3.61 -5.13
N LYS A 107 -19.13 3.97 -6.24
CA LYS A 107 -18.05 3.15 -6.81
C LYS A 107 -16.78 3.34 -5.98
N LYS A 108 -16.20 2.23 -5.51
CA LYS A 108 -14.98 2.22 -4.69
C LYS A 108 -13.84 1.54 -5.41
N VAL A 109 -12.70 2.23 -5.47
CA VAL A 109 -11.44 1.73 -6.00
C VAL A 109 -10.42 1.70 -4.87
N ALA A 110 -9.94 0.52 -4.52
CA ALA A 110 -8.86 0.38 -3.57
C ALA A 110 -7.53 0.74 -4.22
N VAL A 111 -6.66 1.41 -3.48
CA VAL A 111 -5.30 1.73 -3.91
C VAL A 111 -4.37 1.20 -2.83
N GLU A 112 -3.51 0.25 -3.19
CA GLU A 112 -2.50 -0.31 -2.30
C GLU A 112 -1.12 0.15 -2.76
N ALA A 113 -0.32 0.69 -1.83
CA ALA A 113 1.04 1.13 -2.10
C ALA A 113 2.03 0.08 -1.57
N LYS A 114 2.97 -0.34 -2.42
CA LYS A 114 4.05 -1.25 -2.04
C LYS A 114 5.39 -0.67 -2.47
N SER A 115 6.34 -0.57 -1.55
CA SER A 115 7.69 -0.14 -1.92
C SER A 115 8.44 -1.23 -2.68
N ASN A 116 8.16 -2.50 -2.36
CA ASN A 116 8.63 -3.65 -3.13
C ASN A 116 7.63 -4.83 -3.02
N LEU A 117 7.51 -5.62 -4.08
CA LEU A 117 6.69 -6.84 -4.10
C LEU A 117 7.43 -8.11 -3.68
N ASP A 118 8.76 -8.07 -3.54
CA ASP A 118 9.54 -9.25 -3.09
C ASP A 118 9.06 -9.78 -1.72
N ASN A 119 8.47 -8.91 -0.91
CA ASN A 119 7.94 -9.24 0.41
C ASN A 119 6.40 -9.34 0.43
N PHE A 120 5.75 -9.46 -0.73
CA PHE A 120 4.29 -9.45 -0.89
C PHE A 120 3.77 -10.82 -1.34
N LYS A 121 2.67 -11.29 -0.73
CA LYS A 121 1.96 -12.49 -1.20
C LYS A 121 0.72 -12.09 -1.98
N ALA A 122 0.52 -12.73 -3.15
CA ALA A 122 -0.66 -12.51 -3.98
C ALA A 122 -1.99 -12.67 -3.23
N ILE A 123 -2.07 -13.61 -2.29
CA ILE A 123 -3.27 -13.81 -1.45
C ILE A 123 -3.64 -12.58 -0.62
N TRP A 124 -2.68 -11.71 -0.26
CA TRP A 124 -2.97 -10.48 0.46
C TRP A 124 -3.74 -9.47 -0.39
N ALA A 125 -3.53 -9.46 -1.72
CA ALA A 125 -4.32 -8.65 -2.63
C ALA A 125 -5.82 -9.02 -2.58
N LYS A 126 -6.11 -10.30 -2.38
CA LYS A 126 -7.48 -10.80 -2.24
C LYS A 126 -8.15 -10.29 -0.96
N HIS A 127 -7.41 -10.23 0.15
CA HIS A 127 -7.95 -9.69 1.41
C HIS A 127 -8.37 -8.22 1.30
N TYR A 128 -7.70 -7.42 0.46
CA TYR A 128 -8.09 -6.03 0.24
C TYR A 128 -9.46 -5.90 -0.41
N ILE A 129 -9.79 -6.83 -1.29
CA ILE A 129 -11.06 -6.87 -2.01
C ILE A 129 -12.15 -7.53 -1.17
N ASP A 130 -11.86 -8.69 -0.57
CA ASP A 130 -12.84 -9.49 0.17
C ASP A 130 -13.16 -8.89 1.55
N GLY A 131 -12.21 -8.15 2.13
CA GLY A 131 -12.35 -7.53 3.45
C GLY A 131 -13.27 -6.30 3.47
N ASN A 132 -13.75 -5.84 2.32
CA ASN A 132 -14.55 -4.63 2.19
C ASN A 132 -15.75 -4.86 1.27
N GLU A 133 -16.95 -4.72 1.82
CA GLU A 133 -18.17 -4.75 1.02
C GLU A 133 -18.12 -3.59 0.01
N ASN A 134 -18.13 -3.95 -1.28
CA ASN A 134 -18.25 -3.06 -2.45
C ASN A 134 -16.96 -2.46 -3.03
N ILE A 135 -15.77 -3.07 -2.87
CA ILE A 135 -14.61 -2.71 -3.72
C ILE A 135 -14.77 -3.31 -5.11
N ASN A 136 -14.82 -2.42 -6.11
CA ASN A 136 -14.96 -2.81 -7.50
C ASN A 136 -13.61 -3.26 -8.09
N GLU A 137 -12.56 -2.48 -7.82
CA GLU A 137 -11.24 -2.59 -8.44
C GLU A 137 -10.13 -2.32 -7.42
N LEU A 138 -8.99 -2.99 -7.61
CA LEU A 138 -7.75 -2.74 -6.88
C LEU A 138 -6.69 -2.13 -7.82
N ILE A 139 -6.13 -0.99 -7.46
CA ILE A 139 -4.94 -0.44 -8.09
C ILE A 139 -3.74 -0.73 -7.18
N LEU A 140 -2.85 -1.63 -7.61
CA LEU A 140 -1.60 -1.91 -6.92
C LEU A 140 -0.50 -0.99 -7.47
N VAL A 141 -0.02 -0.08 -6.64
CA VAL A 141 1.03 0.89 -6.96
C VAL A 141 2.34 0.42 -6.34
N VAL A 142 3.37 0.26 -7.16
CA VAL A 142 4.64 -0.35 -6.75
C VAL A 142 5.82 0.56 -7.05
N ASN A 143 6.71 0.78 -6.08
CA ASN A 143 7.93 1.59 -6.22
C ASN A 143 9.08 0.85 -6.94
N SER A 144 8.79 -0.22 -7.66
CA SER A 144 9.76 -1.06 -8.34
C SER A 144 9.16 -1.62 -9.64
N LYS A 145 9.97 -2.33 -10.42
CA LYS A 145 9.45 -3.12 -11.54
C LYS A 145 8.70 -4.32 -10.98
N ILE A 146 7.58 -4.64 -11.61
CA ILE A 146 6.76 -5.80 -11.26
C ILE A 146 7.24 -6.96 -12.14
N SER A 147 7.61 -8.09 -11.53
CA SER A 147 7.94 -9.28 -12.29
C SER A 147 6.66 -9.88 -12.88
N GLU A 148 6.78 -10.50 -14.05
CA GLU A 148 5.62 -11.09 -14.72
C GLU A 148 4.99 -12.21 -13.89
N GLN A 149 5.81 -13.01 -13.20
CA GLN A 149 5.31 -14.07 -12.33
C GLN A 149 4.43 -13.52 -11.20
N ILE A 150 4.90 -12.49 -10.47
CA ILE A 150 4.12 -11.91 -9.37
C ILE A 150 2.84 -11.25 -9.89
N ARG A 151 2.90 -10.61 -11.07
CA ARG A 151 1.72 -10.03 -11.73
C ARG A 151 0.66 -11.11 -11.97
N LEU A 152 1.04 -12.22 -12.60
CA LEU A 152 0.15 -13.34 -12.89
C LEU A 152 -0.41 -13.97 -11.61
N ASP A 153 0.42 -14.18 -10.58
CA ASP A 153 -0.03 -14.75 -9.32
C ASP A 153 -1.11 -13.86 -8.64
N ILE A 154 -0.94 -12.54 -8.72
CA ILE A 154 -1.91 -11.57 -8.18
C ILE A 154 -3.20 -11.58 -9.01
N GLU A 155 -3.10 -11.56 -10.34
CA GLU A 155 -4.25 -11.62 -11.26
C GLU A 155 -5.05 -12.91 -11.07
N ASP A 156 -4.40 -14.06 -10.88
CA ASP A 156 -5.05 -15.33 -10.59
C ASP A 156 -5.77 -15.31 -9.22
N ALA A 157 -5.18 -14.67 -8.21
CA ALA A 157 -5.75 -14.63 -6.87
C ALA A 157 -7.05 -13.81 -6.78
N ILE A 158 -7.15 -12.72 -7.55
CA ILE A 158 -8.24 -11.72 -7.46
C ILE A 158 -9.13 -11.65 -8.69
N GLY A 159 -8.69 -12.20 -9.82
CA GLY A 159 -9.28 -12.06 -11.14
C GLY A 159 -8.67 -10.89 -11.91
N ASP A 160 -8.05 -11.18 -13.07
CA ASP A 160 -7.37 -10.24 -13.99
C ASP A 160 -8.12 -8.92 -14.20
N SER A 161 -9.45 -8.99 -14.40
CA SER A 161 -10.23 -7.78 -14.66
C SER A 161 -10.26 -6.79 -13.49
N ARG A 162 -10.09 -7.27 -12.24
CA ARG A 162 -10.32 -6.53 -10.99
C ARG A 162 -9.07 -5.87 -10.41
N VAL A 163 -7.92 -6.04 -11.06
CA VAL A 163 -6.66 -5.43 -10.64
C VAL A 163 -6.05 -4.62 -11.75
N LYS A 164 -5.39 -3.54 -11.37
CA LYS A 164 -4.58 -2.70 -12.25
C LYS A 164 -3.27 -2.42 -11.55
N PHE A 165 -2.19 -2.41 -12.33
CA PHE A 165 -0.85 -2.22 -11.79
C PHE A 165 -0.27 -0.88 -12.24
N ILE A 166 0.36 -0.17 -11.29
CA ILE A 166 1.21 0.97 -11.58
C ILE A 166 2.61 0.63 -11.08
N SER A 167 3.54 0.37 -12.01
CA SER A 167 4.96 0.37 -11.69
C SER A 167 5.49 1.79 -11.79
N SER A 168 5.90 2.37 -10.66
CA SER A 168 6.42 3.73 -10.57
C SER A 168 7.71 3.78 -9.75
N PRO A 169 8.84 3.28 -10.30
CA PRO A 169 10.13 3.35 -9.62
C PRO A 169 10.49 4.79 -9.26
N ASN A 170 10.76 5.03 -7.99
CA ASN A 170 11.01 6.34 -7.39
C ASN A 170 9.90 7.38 -7.67
N GLY A 171 8.64 6.93 -7.79
CA GLY A 171 7.49 7.80 -8.08
C GLY A 171 7.43 8.36 -9.51
N ARG A 172 8.26 7.85 -10.43
CA ARG A 172 8.29 8.32 -11.82
C ARG A 172 6.93 8.11 -12.51
N ARG A 173 6.36 9.18 -13.07
CA ARG A 173 5.04 9.20 -13.74
C ARG A 173 3.87 8.71 -12.87
N LEU A 174 4.02 8.70 -11.54
CA LEU A 174 2.98 8.25 -10.63
C LEU A 174 1.67 9.04 -10.82
N ASN A 175 1.76 10.37 -10.80
CA ASN A 175 0.59 11.25 -10.99
C ASN A 175 -0.15 10.94 -12.29
N GLU A 176 0.57 10.86 -13.40
CA GLU A 176 -0.01 10.60 -14.72
C GLU A 176 -0.68 9.22 -14.78
N SER A 177 -0.04 8.20 -14.20
CA SER A 177 -0.54 6.83 -14.20
C SER A 177 -1.80 6.67 -13.33
N LEU A 178 -1.79 7.24 -12.12
CA LEU A 178 -2.96 7.29 -11.25
C LEU A 178 -4.10 8.07 -11.90
N GLU A 179 -3.83 9.24 -12.46
CA GLU A 179 -4.82 10.04 -13.16
C GLU A 179 -5.46 9.26 -14.31
N ASN A 180 -4.65 8.55 -15.12
CA ASN A 180 -5.15 7.77 -16.25
C ASN A 180 -6.06 6.61 -15.81
N LEU A 181 -5.65 5.84 -14.81
CA LEU A 181 -6.45 4.73 -14.30
C LEU A 181 -7.72 5.22 -13.63
N LEU A 182 -7.63 6.19 -12.71
CA LEU A 182 -8.79 6.69 -11.99
C LEU A 182 -9.79 7.40 -12.92
N ASN A 183 -9.31 8.14 -13.93
CA ASN A 183 -10.21 8.73 -14.92
C ASN A 183 -10.95 7.67 -15.76
N THR A 184 -10.28 6.57 -16.07
CA THR A 184 -10.90 5.44 -16.77
C THR A 184 -11.96 4.80 -15.87
N GLU A 185 -11.61 4.52 -14.62
CA GLU A 185 -12.49 3.87 -13.66
C GLU A 185 -13.74 4.70 -13.34
N PHE A 186 -13.56 5.99 -13.13
CA PHE A 186 -14.64 6.92 -12.80
C PHE A 186 -15.27 7.58 -14.03
N LYS A 187 -14.85 7.22 -15.24
CA LYS A 187 -15.33 7.79 -16.52
C LYS A 187 -15.23 9.33 -16.56
N ILE A 188 -14.20 9.89 -15.93
CA ILE A 188 -13.93 11.32 -15.92
C ILE A 188 -13.23 11.70 -17.22
N LYS A 189 -13.85 12.61 -17.99
CA LYS A 189 -13.24 13.12 -19.24
C LYS A 189 -11.96 13.89 -18.92
N LYS A 190 -10.89 13.62 -19.66
CA LYS A 190 -9.67 14.43 -19.63
C LYS A 190 -10.03 15.84 -20.12
N VAL A 191 -9.80 16.84 -19.26
CA VAL A 191 -9.88 18.26 -19.59
C VAL A 191 -8.52 18.72 -20.09
#